data_AF-A0A5B2Z6U3-F1
#
_entry.id   AF-A0A5B2Z6U3-F1
#
_cell.length_a   1.000
_cell.length_b   1.000
_cell.length_c   1.000
_cell.angle_alpha   90.00
_cell.angle_beta   90.00
_cell.angle_gamma   90.00
#
_symmetry.space_group_name_H-M   'P 1'
#
loop_
_entity.id
_entity.type
_entity.pdbx_description
1 polymer ?
#
loop_
_entity_poly.entity_id
_entity_poly.type
_entity_poly.pdbx_seq_one_letter_code
_entity_poly.pdbx_strand_id
1 'polypeptide(L)' 'MGKTSLTVVLPKDFLKDLQMQRGDFVKINKDNDKIIIEKLEV' A
#
# COMPACT_ATOMS: atom_id res chain seq x y z
N MET A 1 24.56 10.59 -4.14
CA MET A 1 23.97 9.23 -4.16
C MET A 1 22.48 9.39 -4.40
N GLY A 2 21.94 8.86 -5.51
CA GLY A 2 20.50 8.93 -5.80
C GLY A 2 19.70 8.07 -4.82
N LYS A 3 18.52 8.52 -4.40
CA LYS A 3 17.62 7.72 -3.57
C LYS A 3 17.02 6.62 -4.43
N THR A 4 17.26 5.36 -4.10
CA THR A 4 16.61 4.22 -4.74
C THR A 4 15.20 4.08 -4.18
N SER A 5 14.20 4.14 -5.04
CA SER A 5 12.83 3.79 -4.68
C SER A 5 12.64 2.28 -4.81
N LEU A 6 12.02 1.67 -3.81
CA LEU A 6 11.56 0.28 -3.87
C LEU A 6 10.04 0.27 -4.06
N THR A 7 9.53 -0.68 -4.84
CA THR A 7 8.11 -0.79 -5.16
C THR A 7 7.62 -2.19 -4.86
N VAL A 8 6.45 -2.29 -4.21
CA VAL A 8 5.72 -3.54 -4.01
C VAL A 8 4.53 -3.55 -4.97
N VAL A 9 4.30 -4.70 -5.61
CA VAL A 9 3.18 -4.88 -6.54
C VAL A 9 2.04 -5.59 -5.82
N LEU A 10 0.87 -4.95 -5.77
CA LEU A 10 -0.36 -5.57 -5.26
C LEU A 10 -1.10 -6.26 -6.43
N PRO A 11 -1.58 -7.50 -6.27
CA PRO A 11 -2.40 -8.14 -7.29
C PRO A 11 -3.69 -7.35 -7.54
N LYS A 12 -4.15 -7.29 -8.80
CA LYS A 12 -5.27 -6.44 -9.21
C LYS A 12 -6.57 -6.75 -8.47
N ASP A 13 -6.80 -7.99 -8.08
CA ASP A 13 -8.04 -8.41 -7.45
C ASP A 13 -8.23 -7.76 -6.07
N PHE A 14 -7.13 -7.49 -5.36
CA PHE A 14 -7.16 -6.79 -4.06
C PHE A 14 -7.67 -5.35 -4.18
N LEU A 15 -7.57 -4.71 -5.35
CA LEU A 15 -8.10 -3.36 -5.54
C LEU A 15 -9.63 -3.34 -5.40
N LYS A 16 -10.31 -4.42 -5.81
CA LYS A 16 -11.76 -4.54 -5.65
C LYS A 16 -12.13 -4.73 -4.18
N ASP A 17 -11.43 -5.64 -3.51
CA ASP A 17 -11.70 -5.98 -2.11
C ASP A 17 -11.39 -4.81 -1.17
N LEU A 18 -10.30 -4.08 -1.42
CA LEU A 18 -9.90 -2.90 -0.66
C LEU A 18 -10.63 -1.63 -1.14
N GLN A 19 -11.45 -1.72 -2.19
CA GLN A 19 -12.12 -0.59 -2.84
C GLN A 19 -11.16 0.57 -3.15
N MET A 20 -9.96 0.24 -3.64
CA MET A 20 -8.90 1.20 -3.91
C MET A 20 -8.85 1.59 -5.38
N GLN A 21 -8.47 2.83 -5.65
CA GLN A 21 -8.26 3.37 -6.98
C GLN A 21 -6.83 3.92 -7.15
N ARG A 22 -6.41 4.10 -8.41
CA ARG A 22 -5.11 4.69 -8.69
C ARG A 22 -5.08 6.12 -8.17
N GLY A 23 -4.09 6.43 -7.34
CA GLY A 23 -3.94 7.75 -6.71
C GLY A 23 -4.42 7.79 -5.27
N ASP A 24 -5.09 6.74 -4.79
CA ASP A 24 -5.45 6.63 -3.37
C ASP A 24 -4.20 6.58 -2.49
N PHE A 25 -4.33 7.21 -1.33
CA PHE A 25 -3.32 7.13 -0.28
C PHE A 25 -3.62 5.94 0.63
N VAL A 26 -2.55 5.33 1.14
CA VAL A 26 -2.62 4.26 2.13
C VAL A 26 -1.84 4.65 3.37
N LYS A 27 -2.30 4.15 4.51
CA LYS A 27 -1.52 4.14 5.74
C LYS A 27 -0.65 2.88 5.76
N ILE A 28 0.63 3.05 6.05
CA ILE A 28 1.57 1.93 6.19
C ILE A 28 1.99 1.86 7.64
N ASN A 29 1.70 0.73 8.29
CA ASN A 29 2.15 0.43 9.65
C ASN A 29 3.13 -0.74 9.63
N LYS A 30 4.04 -0.78 10.61
CA LYS A 30 4.90 -1.93 10.88
C LYS A 30 4.45 -2.58 12.18
N ASP A 31 4.15 -3.88 12.14
CA ASP A 31 3.83 -4.68 13.30
C ASP A 31 4.69 -5.95 13.28
N ASN A 32 5.61 -6.07 14.23
CA ASN A 32 6.65 -7.10 14.27
C ASN A 32 7.42 -7.19 12.94
N ASP A 33 7.33 -8.34 12.26
CA ASP A 33 7.97 -8.62 10.96
C ASP A 33 7.00 -8.44 9.77
N LYS A 34 5.87 -7.76 9.99
CA LYS A 34 4.86 -7.51 8.96
C LYS A 34 4.75 -6.03 8.63
N ILE A 35 4.49 -5.75 7.36
CA ILE A 35 4.02 -4.45 6.89
C ILE A 35 2.51 -4.59 6.68
N ILE A 36 1.75 -3.74 7.37
CA ILE A 36 0.29 -3.68 7.26
C ILE A 36 -0.04 -2.44 6.44
N ILE A 37 -0.79 -2.63 5.35
CA ILE A 37 -1.23 -1.56 4.45
C ILE A 37 -2.74 -1.40 4.63
N GLU A 38 -3.17 -0.23 5.04
CA GLU A 38 -4.57 0.10 5.30
C GLU A 38 -5.02 1.21 4.35
N LYS A 39 -6.24 1.11 3.82
CA LYS A 39 -6.83 2.21 3.07
C LYS A 39 -7.00 3.40 4.01
N LEU A 40 -6.58 4.58 3.56
CA LEU A 40 -6.82 5.81 4.30
C LEU A 40 -8.23 6.31 3.95
N GLU A 41 -9.17 6.22 4.89
CA GLU A 41 -10.45 6.90 4.79
C GLU A 41 -10.24 8.37 5.17
N VAL A 42 -10.53 9.28 4.23
CA VAL A 42 -10.48 10.74 4.43
C VAL A 42 -11.90 11.27 4.45
#